data_AF-A0A3E0P7M7-F1
#
_entry.id   AF-A0A3E0P7M7-F1
#
_cell.length_a   1.000
_cell.length_b   1.000
_cell.length_c   1.000
_cell.angle_alpha   90.00
_cell.angle_beta   90.00
_cell.angle_gamma   90.00
#
_symmetry.space_group_name_H-M   'P 1'
#
loop_
_entity.id
_entity.type
_entity.pdbx_description
1 polymer ?
#
loop_
_entity_poly.entity_id
_entity_poly.type
_entity_poly.pdbx_seq_one_letter_code
_entity_poly.pdbx_strand_id
1 'polypeptide(L)'
;MAAAKPKFTTETVHGKVVWLDEALQRLYGVGTEPDAAHKSVVLETPEGELLPLVPDTRGWAFAVDERLRDIEVELLVRRYAKVPLLQVIRLRRPTDKGLVQVDYWCDICAIPMYIKKPCECCQGTTRLRERPVDEVFEP
;
A
#
# COMPACT_ATOMS: atom_id res chain seq x y z
N MET A 1 -6.84 -25.13 -19.70
CA MET A 1 -6.06 -24.15 -20.49
C MET A 1 -5.69 -23.01 -19.55
N ALA A 2 -4.42 -22.68 -19.40
CA ALA A 2 -4.03 -21.51 -18.59
C ALA A 2 -4.52 -20.26 -19.31
N ALA A 3 -5.34 -19.44 -18.63
CA ALA A 3 -5.74 -18.14 -19.15
C ALA A 3 -4.46 -17.32 -19.42
N ALA A 4 -4.41 -16.63 -20.56
CA ALA A 4 -3.32 -15.71 -20.85
C ALA A 4 -3.19 -14.70 -19.70
N LYS A 5 -1.96 -14.44 -19.25
CA LYS A 5 -1.73 -13.49 -18.15
C LYS A 5 -2.37 -12.13 -18.50
N PRO A 6 -3.20 -11.56 -17.62
CA PRO A 6 -3.86 -10.29 -17.91
C PRO A 6 -2.81 -9.19 -18.10
N LYS A 7 -3.00 -8.36 -19.13
CA LYS A 7 -2.12 -7.22 -19.40
C LYS A 7 -2.29 -6.18 -18.30
N PHE A 8 -1.18 -5.72 -17.73
CA PHE A 8 -1.12 -4.61 -16.78
C PHE A 8 -0.06 -3.60 -17.22
N THR A 9 -0.23 -2.35 -16.80
CA THR A 9 0.83 -1.34 -16.83
C THR A 9 1.33 -1.09 -15.41
N THR A 10 2.56 -0.60 -15.29
CA THR A 10 3.12 -0.14 -14.01
C THR A 10 3.26 1.36 -14.03
N GLU A 11 2.93 1.99 -12.92
CA GLU A 11 3.13 3.43 -12.74
C GLU A 11 3.42 3.75 -11.28
N THR A 12 3.99 4.93 -11.06
CA THR A 12 4.22 5.49 -9.74
C THR A 12 3.15 6.52 -9.44
N VAL A 13 2.48 6.37 -8.30
CA VAL A 13 1.47 7.31 -7.82
C VAL A 13 1.87 7.85 -6.45
N HIS A 14 1.50 9.09 -6.16
CA HIS A 14 1.84 9.80 -4.93
C HIS A 14 0.59 10.23 -4.18
N GLY A 15 0.68 10.31 -2.86
CA GLY A 15 -0.37 10.85 -2.02
C GLY A 15 -0.41 10.20 -0.64
N LYS A 16 -1.57 10.27 0.01
CA LYS A 16 -1.79 9.75 1.35
C LYS A 16 -2.83 8.64 1.34
N VAL A 17 -2.56 7.54 2.03
CA VAL A 17 -3.54 6.45 2.14
C VAL A 17 -4.51 6.74 3.28
N VAL A 18 -5.81 6.70 2.98
CA VAL A 18 -6.90 6.99 3.91
C VAL A 18 -7.99 5.93 3.79
N TRP A 19 -8.89 5.90 4.76
CA TRP A 19 -10.09 5.07 4.70
C TRP A 19 -11.06 5.59 3.63
N LEU A 20 -11.61 4.68 2.82
CA LEU A 20 -12.52 5.06 1.74
C LEU A 20 -13.77 5.77 2.26
N ASP A 21 -14.38 5.22 3.30
CA ASP A 21 -15.60 5.74 3.92
C ASP A 21 -15.40 7.14 4.50
N GLU A 22 -14.28 7.38 5.18
CA GLU A 22 -13.93 8.70 5.71
C GLU A 22 -13.69 9.72 4.59
N ALA A 23 -13.00 9.32 3.51
CA ALA A 23 -12.75 10.18 2.37
C ALA A 23 -14.04 10.53 1.62
N LEU A 24 -14.92 9.56 1.37
CA LEU A 24 -16.21 9.76 0.73
C LEU A 24 -17.12 10.68 1.54
N GLN A 25 -17.17 10.50 2.87
CA GLN A 25 -17.93 11.38 3.75
C GLN A 25 -17.37 12.81 3.73
N ARG A 26 -16.04 12.97 3.85
CA ARG A 26 -15.40 14.29 3.88
C ARG A 26 -15.54 15.06 2.57
N LEU A 27 -15.34 14.39 1.42
CA LEU A 27 -15.28 15.05 0.11
C LEU A 27 -16.66 15.20 -0.53
N TYR A 28 -17.57 14.25 -0.30
CA TYR A 28 -18.83 14.17 -1.04
C TYR A 28 -20.07 14.04 -0.13
N GLY A 29 -19.91 13.93 1.18
CA GLY A 29 -21.03 13.71 2.11
C GLY A 29 -21.69 12.34 1.95
N VAL A 30 -21.00 11.38 1.35
CA VAL A 30 -21.51 10.02 1.11
C VAL A 30 -21.23 9.16 2.34
N GLY A 31 -22.29 8.80 3.05
CA GLY A 31 -22.22 7.89 4.19
C GLY A 31 -21.94 6.44 3.78
N THR A 32 -21.34 5.68 4.69
CA THR A 32 -21.10 4.24 4.53
C THR A 32 -21.88 3.50 5.63
N GLU A 33 -22.49 2.37 5.28
CA GLU A 33 -23.13 1.48 6.25
C GLU A 33 -22.14 1.08 7.36
N PRO A 34 -22.50 1.13 8.65
CA PRO A 34 -21.56 0.96 9.76
C PRO A 34 -20.71 -0.32 9.69
N ASP A 35 -21.28 -1.44 9.28
CA ASP A 35 -20.56 -2.73 9.17
C ASP A 35 -19.58 -2.78 7.99
N ALA A 36 -19.71 -1.85 7.03
CA ALA A 36 -18.84 -1.69 5.88
C ALA A 36 -17.76 -0.60 6.07
N ALA A 37 -17.82 0.17 7.16
CA ALA A 37 -16.82 1.19 7.50
C ALA A 37 -15.44 0.56 7.75
N HIS A 38 -14.38 1.28 7.39
CA HIS A 38 -12.98 0.85 7.57
C HIS A 38 -12.64 -0.53 6.96
N LYS A 39 -13.35 -0.92 5.89
CA LYS A 39 -13.11 -2.19 5.14
C LYS A 39 -12.33 -2.01 3.83
N SER A 40 -12.08 -0.77 3.42
CA SER A 40 -11.37 -0.44 2.18
C SER A 40 -10.53 0.81 2.36
N VAL A 41 -9.37 0.85 1.71
CA VAL A 41 -8.47 2.01 1.70
C VAL A 41 -8.30 2.56 0.28
N VAL A 42 -8.04 3.86 0.19
CA VAL A 42 -7.74 4.56 -1.05
C VAL A 42 -6.47 5.38 -0.88
N LEU A 43 -5.73 5.58 -1.97
CA LEU A 43 -4.73 6.64 -2.05
C LEU A 43 -5.44 7.93 -2.49
N GLU A 44 -5.41 8.95 -1.65
CA GLU A 44 -5.82 10.31 -2.01
C GLU A 44 -4.62 11.07 -2.58
N THR A 45 -4.69 11.45 -3.85
CA THR A 45 -3.60 12.19 -4.52
C THR A 45 -3.60 13.67 -4.09
N PRO A 46 -2.51 14.42 -4.32
CA PRO A 46 -2.47 15.86 -4.07
C PRO A 46 -3.57 16.64 -4.80
N GLU A 47 -4.05 16.13 -5.93
CA GLU A 47 -5.14 16.71 -6.72
C GLU A 47 -6.54 16.33 -6.19
N GLY A 48 -6.62 15.52 -5.13
CA GLY A 48 -7.88 15.06 -4.53
C GLY A 48 -8.52 13.87 -5.23
N GLU A 49 -7.82 13.19 -6.14
CA GLU A 49 -8.30 11.95 -6.75
C GLU A 49 -8.24 10.81 -5.72
N LEU A 50 -9.31 10.02 -5.61
CA LEU A 50 -9.33 8.82 -4.77
C LEU A 50 -9.06 7.59 -5.65
N LEU A 51 -7.89 6.97 -5.44
CA LEU A 51 -7.44 5.78 -6.15
C LEU A 51 -7.58 4.55 -5.25
N PRO A 52 -8.60 3.67 -5.46
CA PRO A 52 -8.81 2.52 -4.59
C PRO A 52 -7.67 1.51 -4.68
N LEU A 53 -7.29 0.93 -3.54
CA LEU A 53 -6.24 -0.09 -3.49
C LEU A 53 -6.85 -1.49 -3.40
N VAL A 54 -6.28 -2.44 -4.11
CA VAL A 54 -6.65 -3.87 -3.97
C VAL A 54 -6.28 -4.32 -2.55
N PRO A 55 -7.18 -4.95 -1.78
CA PRO A 55 -6.88 -5.45 -0.43
C PRO A 55 -6.09 -6.78 -0.48
N ASP A 56 -5.03 -6.82 -1.28
CA ASP A 56 -4.03 -7.89 -1.23
C ASP A 56 -3.05 -7.64 -0.08
N THR A 57 -1.97 -8.44 0.03
CA THR A 57 -1.02 -8.30 1.14
C THR A 57 -0.51 -6.88 1.35
N ARG A 58 -0.19 -6.13 0.27
CA ARG A 58 0.39 -4.78 0.39
C ARG A 58 -0.69 -3.72 0.52
N GLY A 59 -1.78 -3.81 -0.25
CA GLY A 59 -2.86 -2.84 -0.12
C GLY A 59 -3.59 -2.95 1.23
N TRP A 60 -3.72 -4.15 1.78
CA TRP A 60 -4.28 -4.35 3.12
C TRP A 60 -3.33 -3.95 4.26
N ALA A 61 -2.03 -3.82 3.99
CA ALA A 61 -1.07 -3.39 5.01
C ALA A 61 -1.41 -2.01 5.59
N PHE A 62 -1.95 -1.11 4.76
CA PHE A 62 -2.41 0.20 5.20
C PHE A 62 -3.63 0.12 6.11
N ALA A 63 -4.45 -0.92 6.05
CA ALA A 63 -5.56 -1.11 6.98
C ALA A 63 -5.06 -1.61 8.34
N VAL A 64 -4.07 -2.52 8.33
CA VAL A 64 -3.54 -3.18 9.54
C VAL A 64 -2.61 -2.31 10.38
N ASP A 65 -1.87 -1.37 9.78
CA ASP A 65 -0.96 -0.49 10.51
C ASP A 65 -1.21 0.99 10.19
N GLU A 66 -1.76 1.71 11.17
CA GLU A 66 -2.10 3.12 11.06
C GLU A 66 -0.91 4.02 10.73
N ARG A 67 0.30 3.64 11.11
CA ARG A 67 1.52 4.41 10.82
C ARG A 67 1.75 4.59 9.33
N LEU A 68 1.21 3.68 8.51
CA LEU A 68 1.28 3.77 7.05
C LEU A 68 0.25 4.76 6.46
N ARG A 69 -0.79 5.12 7.20
CA ARG A 69 -1.79 6.14 6.85
C ARG A 69 -1.40 7.53 7.37
N ASP A 70 -0.46 7.61 8.31
CA ASP A 70 0.03 8.88 8.88
C ASP A 70 1.17 9.54 8.07
N ILE A 71 1.57 8.94 6.95
CA ILE A 71 2.68 9.40 6.11
C ILE A 71 2.24 9.63 4.66
N GLU A 72 2.93 10.55 3.99
CA GLU A 72 2.91 10.63 2.52
C GLU A 72 3.66 9.44 1.92
N VAL A 73 3.14 8.92 0.82
CA VAL A 73 3.68 7.73 0.16
C VAL A 73 3.88 7.93 -1.34
N GLU A 74 4.88 7.22 -1.85
CA GLU A 74 5.05 6.92 -3.28
C GLU A 74 4.79 5.42 -3.46
N LEU A 75 3.78 5.07 -4.25
CA LEU A 75 3.43 3.69 -4.53
C LEU A 75 3.76 3.35 -5.98
N LEU A 76 4.58 2.30 -6.17
CA LEU A 76 4.64 1.63 -7.46
C LEU A 76 3.48 0.64 -7.52
N VAL A 77 2.62 0.79 -8.52
CA VAL A 77 1.38 0.00 -8.65
C VAL A 77 1.30 -0.73 -9.99
N ARG A 78 0.48 -1.79 -10.04
CA ARG A 78 -0.06 -2.32 -11.30
C ARG A 78 -1.46 -1.76 -11.53
N ARG A 79 -1.70 -1.32 -12.75
CA ARG A 79 -3.03 -1.00 -13.27
C ARG A 79 -3.46 -2.05 -14.27
N TYR A 80 -4.60 -2.67 -14.03
CA TYR A 80 -5.20 -3.61 -14.95
C TYR A 80 -6.24 -2.90 -15.81
N ALA A 81 -6.28 -3.24 -17.10
CA ALA A 81 -7.28 -2.66 -18.00
C ALA A 81 -8.70 -2.96 -17.48
N LYS A 82 -9.55 -1.93 -17.43
CA LYS A 82 -10.96 -2.01 -16.99
C LYS A 82 -11.18 -2.33 -15.50
N VAL A 83 -10.14 -2.21 -14.67
CA VAL A 83 -10.26 -2.35 -13.21
C VAL A 83 -9.86 -1.02 -12.56
N PRO A 84 -10.69 -0.42 -11.70
CA PRO A 84 -10.37 0.88 -11.09
C PRO A 84 -9.37 0.77 -9.93
N LEU A 85 -9.14 -0.43 -9.39
CA LEU A 85 -8.26 -0.65 -8.25
C LEU A 85 -6.79 -0.77 -8.67
N LEU A 86 -5.91 -0.23 -7.84
CA LEU A 86 -4.46 -0.32 -7.97
C LEU A 86 -3.91 -1.45 -7.11
N GLN A 87 -3.06 -2.28 -7.71
CA GLN A 87 -2.33 -3.30 -6.97
C GLN A 87 -0.97 -2.75 -6.53
N VAL A 88 -0.73 -2.64 -5.23
CA VAL A 88 0.53 -2.11 -4.70
C VAL A 88 1.66 -3.13 -4.86
N ILE A 89 2.75 -2.72 -5.52
CA ILE A 89 3.97 -3.52 -5.71
C ILE A 89 5.05 -3.07 -4.73
N ARG A 90 5.19 -1.76 -4.52
CA ARG A 90 6.21 -1.17 -3.66
C ARG A 90 5.65 0.04 -2.94
N LEU A 91 5.99 0.15 -1.65
CA LEU A 91 5.72 1.31 -0.82
C LEU A 91 7.04 2.03 -0.54
N ARG A 92 7.08 3.31 -0.87
CA ARG A 92 8.16 4.23 -0.52
C ARG A 92 7.58 5.41 0.21
N ARG A 93 8.42 6.04 1.01
CA ARG A 93 8.12 7.28 1.71
C ARG A 93 9.10 8.36 1.23
N PRO A 94 8.61 9.52 0.76
CA PRO A 94 9.43 10.70 0.56
C PRO A 94 9.99 11.22 1.90
N THR A 95 11.28 11.56 1.91
CA THR A 95 11.96 12.20 3.03
C THR A 95 12.84 13.34 2.52
N ASP A 96 13.31 14.20 3.42
CA ASP A 96 14.24 15.30 3.08
C ASP A 96 15.55 14.81 2.43
N LYS A 97 15.89 13.53 2.60
CA LYS A 97 17.11 12.90 2.07
C LYS A 97 16.85 12.02 0.84
N GLY A 98 15.65 12.06 0.28
CA GLY A 98 15.22 11.24 -0.85
C GLY A 98 14.18 10.18 -0.46
N LEU A 99 14.05 9.14 -1.28
CA LEU A 99 13.07 8.08 -1.08
C LEU A 99 13.63 6.97 -0.18
N VAL A 100 12.83 6.54 0.79
CA VAL A 100 13.08 5.31 1.54
C VAL A 100 12.02 4.27 1.21
N GLN A 101 12.45 3.02 0.99
CA GLN A 101 11.54 1.90 0.89
C GLN A 101 11.09 1.48 2.28
N VAL A 102 9.78 1.25 2.43
CA VAL A 102 9.17 0.82 3.68
C VAL A 102 8.74 -0.64 3.54
N ASP A 103 9.22 -1.48 4.46
CA ASP A 103 8.80 -2.87 4.60
C ASP A 103 8.79 -3.29 6.07
N TYR A 104 8.30 -4.49 6.36
CA TYR A 104 8.45 -5.12 7.67
C TYR A 104 9.64 -6.07 7.61
N TRP A 105 10.45 -6.12 8.66
CA TRP A 105 11.67 -6.94 8.69
C TRP A 105 11.65 -7.88 9.89
N CYS A 106 12.06 -9.12 9.65
CA CYS A 106 12.36 -10.08 10.71
C CYS A 106 13.87 -10.10 10.97
N ASP A 107 14.30 -9.70 12.17
CA ASP A 107 15.71 -9.70 12.55
C ASP A 107 16.29 -11.12 12.72
N ILE A 108 15.44 -12.15 12.90
CA ILE A 108 15.87 -13.56 13.03
C ILE A 108 16.13 -14.18 11.65
N CYS A 109 15.17 -14.08 10.74
CA CYS A 109 15.25 -14.72 9.42
C CYS A 109 15.96 -13.86 8.37
N ALA A 110 16.17 -12.58 8.65
CA ALA A 110 16.69 -11.61 7.69
C ALA A 110 15.89 -11.58 6.37
N ILE A 111 14.56 -11.60 6.47
CA ILE A 111 13.65 -11.50 5.31
C ILE A 111 12.64 -10.37 5.46
N PRO A 112 12.20 -9.76 4.34
CA PRO A 112 11.16 -8.75 4.36
C PRO A 112 9.77 -9.38 4.37
N MET A 113 8.84 -8.66 4.97
CA MET A 113 7.41 -8.89 5.04
C MET A 113 6.71 -7.61 4.55
N TYR A 114 5.50 -7.75 4.01
CA TYR A 114 4.80 -6.62 3.37
C TYR A 114 3.52 -6.21 4.07
N ILE A 115 3.25 -6.80 5.23
CA ILE A 115 2.13 -6.49 6.13
C ILE A 115 2.58 -6.76 7.56
N LYS A 116 2.04 -6.01 8.51
CA LYS A 116 2.34 -6.20 9.94
C LYS A 116 1.75 -7.53 10.40
N LYS A 117 2.62 -8.52 10.58
CA LYS A 117 2.28 -9.84 11.12
C LYS A 117 3.53 -10.54 11.63
N PRO A 118 3.38 -11.65 12.39
CA PRO A 118 4.50 -12.53 12.68
C PRO A 118 5.21 -13.02 11.41
N CYS A 119 6.51 -13.25 11.50
CA CYS A 119 7.32 -13.75 10.39
C CYS A 119 6.77 -15.09 9.88
N GLU A 120 6.61 -15.26 8.57
CA GLU A 120 6.09 -16.51 8.00
C GLU A 120 7.01 -17.71 8.21
N CYS A 121 8.33 -17.47 8.37
CA CYS A 121 9.31 -18.53 8.56
C CYS A 121 9.46 -18.93 10.03
N CYS A 122 9.85 -18.02 10.92
CA CYS A 122 10.12 -18.33 12.33
C CYS A 122 9.00 -17.98 13.30
N GLN A 123 7.90 -17.36 12.83
CA GLN A 123 6.81 -16.85 13.68
C GLN A 123 7.23 -15.77 14.69
N GLY A 124 8.45 -15.23 14.57
CA GLY A 124 8.95 -14.13 15.39
C GLY A 124 8.31 -12.78 15.05
N THR A 125 8.59 -11.77 15.88
CA THR A 125 8.11 -10.40 15.66
C THR A 125 8.75 -9.78 14.41
N THR A 126 8.02 -8.86 13.77
CA THR A 126 8.51 -8.05 12.67
C THR A 126 8.45 -6.58 13.06
N ARG A 127 9.45 -5.80 12.64
CA ARG A 127 9.50 -4.35 12.85
C ARG A 127 9.36 -3.62 11.53
N LEU A 128 8.77 -2.42 11.57
CA LEU A 128 8.77 -1.53 10.43
C LEU A 128 10.20 -1.08 10.17
N ARG A 129 10.63 -1.14 8.91
CA ARG A 129 11.98 -0.79 8.48
C ARG A 129 11.87 0.18 7.31
N GLU A 130 12.56 1.30 7.45
CA GLU A 130 12.83 2.21 6.35
C GLU A 130 14.28 1.96 5.88
N ARG A 131 14.46 1.77 4.57
CA ARG A 131 15.78 1.60 3.96
C ARG A 131 15.93 2.58 2.78
N PRO A 132 17.12 3.17 2.56
CA PRO A 132 17.36 3.92 1.33
C PRO A 132 16.99 3.08 0.10
N VAL A 133 16.41 3.74 -0.89
CA VAL A 133 16.22 3.11 -2.21
C VAL A 133 17.57 3.11 -2.92
N ASP A 134 18.36 2.06 -2.73
CA ASP A 134 19.47 1.79 -3.65
C ASP A 134 18.86 1.44 -5.01
N GLU A 135 19.40 2.00 -6.11
CA GLU A 135 18.82 1.86 -7.46
C GLU A 135 18.67 0.41 -7.94
N VAL A 136 19.31 -0.56 -7.28
CA VAL A 136 19.40 -1.95 -7.75
C VAL A 136 18.86 -2.93 -6.70
N PHE A 137 17.56 -3.22 -6.77
CA PHE A 137 17.03 -4.51 -6.34
C PHE A 137 16.32 -5.11 -7.56
N GLU A 138 17.08 -5.88 -8.34
CA GLU A 138 16.52 -6.70 -9.42
C GLU A 138 15.73 -7.87 -8.80
N PRO A 139 14.53 -8.16 -9.32
CA PRO A 139 13.59 -9.12 -8.76
C PRO A 139 14.04 -10.58 -8.81
#